data_AF-A0A2N0VPB5-F1
#
_entry.id   AF-A0A2N0VPB5-F1
#
_cell.length_a   1.000
_cell.length_b   1.000
_cell.length_c   1.000
_cell.angle_alpha   90.00
_cell.angle_beta   90.00
_cell.angle_gamma   90.00
#
_symmetry.space_group_name_H-M   'P 1'
#
loop_
_entity.id
_entity.type
_entity.pdbx_description
1 polymer ?
#
loop_
_entity_poly.entity_id
_entity_poly.type
_entity_poly.pdbx_seq_one_letter_code
_entity_poly.pdbx_strand_id
1 'polypeptide(L)'
;MIKQIIEYIIDKNGDKNMIGRNFLSTQDEDMLSKVYKTFSKINNTKIVYSMVKENAKELLEYIGKLNDQEQSEVNYQSNRYLLNYLAMARLFIDRVEENIAENYTKNSVEYINFKKLTSNEYDSSFTYRLLWDLRNYTQHYALPIHRYKQFIDEEEKHHSKIYMSRHFN
;
A
#
# COMPACT_ATOMS: atom_id res chain seq x y z
N MET A 1 -2.61 -16.57 22.25
CA MET A 1 -1.27 -16.99 22.71
C MET A 1 -1.48 -17.70 24.04
N ILE A 2 -1.12 -18.99 24.15
CA ILE A 2 -1.31 -19.77 25.38
C ILE A 2 -0.31 -19.27 26.42
N LYS A 3 -0.80 -18.86 27.59
CA LYS A 3 0.00 -18.14 28.60
C LYS A 3 0.45 -19.01 29.78
N GLN A 4 -0.11 -20.21 29.92
CA GLN A 4 0.16 -21.07 31.07
C GLN A 4 -0.21 -22.53 30.74
N ILE A 5 0.57 -23.48 31.25
CA ILE A 5 0.14 -24.88 31.37
C ILE A 5 -0.09 -25.14 32.86
N ILE A 6 -1.25 -25.69 33.17
CA ILE A 6 -1.61 -26.16 34.51
C ILE A 6 -1.41 -27.67 34.48
N GLU A 7 -0.36 -28.14 35.15
CA GLU A 7 -0.16 -29.56 35.39
C GLU A 7 -0.91 -29.95 36.67
N TYR A 8 -1.76 -30.97 36.54
CA TYR A 8 -2.47 -31.56 37.66
C TYR A 8 -1.84 -32.92 37.97
N ILE A 9 -1.24 -33.04 39.15
CA ILE A 9 -0.50 -34.22 39.59
C ILE A 9 -1.23 -34.84 40.77
N ILE A 10 -1.48 -36.15 40.69
CA ILE A 10 -1.94 -36.96 41.83
C ILE A 10 -0.73 -37.78 42.29
N ASP A 11 -0.33 -37.63 43.54
CA ASP A 11 0.78 -38.43 44.08
C ASP A 11 0.32 -39.85 44.47
N LYS A 12 1.27 -40.69 44.91
CA LYS A 12 0.99 -42.09 45.27
C LYS A 12 0.05 -42.24 46.47
N ASN A 13 -0.15 -41.18 47.26
CA ASN A 13 -1.04 -41.15 48.42
C ASN A 13 -2.43 -40.61 48.06
N GLY A 14 -2.63 -40.15 46.82
CA GLY A 14 -3.89 -39.57 46.34
C GLY A 14 -3.97 -38.05 46.51
N ASP A 15 -2.91 -37.40 46.97
CA ASP A 15 -2.90 -35.95 47.17
C ASP A 15 -2.77 -35.23 45.83
N LYS A 16 -3.61 -34.20 45.66
CA LYS A 16 -3.79 -33.46 44.41
C LYS A 16 -2.97 -32.17 44.48
N ASN A 17 -1.97 -32.06 43.62
CA ASN A 17 -1.11 -30.89 43.52
C ASN A 17 -1.25 -30.25 42.14
N MET A 18 -1.33 -28.92 42.10
CA MET A 18 -1.44 -28.15 40.85
C MET A 18 -0.18 -27.30 40.67
N ILE A 19 0.58 -27.55 39.61
CA ILE A 19 1.80 -26.80 39.29
C ILE A 19 1.52 -25.94 38.06
N GLY A 20 1.53 -24.62 38.25
CA GLY A 20 1.56 -23.67 37.15
C GLY A 20 3.00 -23.43 36.71
N ARG A 21 3.34 -23.77 35.46
CA ARG A 21 4.64 -23.36 34.87
C ARG A 21 4.41 -22.23 33.85
N ASN A 22 5.14 -21.13 34.02
CA ASN A 22 5.24 -20.11 32.99
C ASN A 22 6.15 -20.64 31.87
N PHE A 23 5.71 -20.57 30.61
CA PHE A 23 6.44 -21.15 29.48
C PHE A 23 7.57 -20.23 28.96
N LEU A 24 7.49 -18.94 29.25
CA LEU A 24 8.39 -17.91 28.71
C LEU A 24 8.89 -17.04 29.87
N SER A 25 10.18 -16.71 29.84
CA SER A 25 10.70 -15.65 30.70
C SER A 25 10.22 -14.28 30.19
N THR A 26 10.26 -13.24 31.03
CA THR A 26 9.96 -11.86 30.58
C THR A 26 10.83 -11.44 29.39
N GLN A 27 12.08 -11.92 29.32
CA GLN A 27 12.97 -11.67 28.19
C GLN A 27 12.48 -12.34 26.89
N ASP A 28 11.97 -13.57 26.98
CA ASP A 28 11.41 -14.29 25.82
C ASP A 28 10.10 -13.66 25.35
N GLU A 29 9.25 -13.18 26.26
CA GLU A 29 8.04 -12.41 25.91
C GLU A 29 8.39 -11.11 25.16
N ASP A 30 9.39 -10.39 25.63
CA ASP A 30 9.90 -9.18 24.98
C ASP A 30 10.47 -9.47 23.59
N MET A 31 11.21 -10.57 23.47
CA MET A 31 11.77 -11.02 22.18
C MET A 31 10.65 -11.39 21.20
N LEU A 32 9.66 -12.17 21.63
CA LEU A 32 8.50 -12.53 20.81
C LEU A 32 7.70 -11.29 20.41
N SER A 33 7.48 -10.35 21.33
CA SER A 33 6.82 -9.08 21.05
C SER A 33 7.53 -8.28 19.96
N LYS A 34 8.87 -8.21 20.01
CA LYS A 34 9.68 -7.59 18.95
C LYS A 34 9.53 -8.30 17.61
N VAL A 35 9.60 -9.63 17.59
CA VAL A 35 9.43 -10.45 16.38
C VAL A 35 8.04 -10.23 15.76
N TYR A 36 6.98 -10.28 16.57
CA TYR A 36 5.61 -10.03 16.11
C TYR A 36 5.42 -8.63 15.54
N LYS A 37 6.00 -7.60 16.19
CA LYS A 37 5.95 -6.22 15.69
C LYS A 37 6.62 -6.10 14.31
N THR A 38 7.82 -6.65 14.15
CA THR A 38 8.54 -6.64 12.86
C THR A 38 7.75 -7.40 11.78
N PHE A 39 7.25 -8.59 12.10
CA PHE A 39 6.44 -9.37 11.17
C PHE A 39 5.17 -8.63 10.74
N SER A 40 4.47 -8.00 11.70
CA SER A 40 3.27 -7.21 11.43
C SER A 40 3.56 -6.04 10.48
N LYS A 41 4.68 -5.32 10.65
CA LYS A 41 5.09 -4.22 9.77
C LYS A 41 5.34 -4.69 8.33
N ILE A 42 6.09 -5.77 8.17
CA ILE A 42 6.35 -6.37 6.84
C ILE A 42 5.03 -6.84 6.20
N ASN A 43 4.18 -7.50 6.98
CA ASN A 43 2.89 -7.98 6.50
C ASN A 43 1.98 -6.83 6.05
N ASN A 44 1.89 -5.76 6.85
CA ASN A 44 1.12 -4.56 6.50
C ASN A 44 1.63 -3.93 5.20
N THR A 45 2.95 -3.85 5.02
CA THR A 45 3.54 -3.32 3.77
C THR A 45 3.17 -4.15 2.55
N LYS A 46 3.17 -5.49 2.70
CA LYS A 46 2.71 -6.41 1.64
C LYS A 46 1.23 -6.26 1.34
N ILE A 47 0.40 -6.07 2.37
CA ILE A 47 -1.04 -5.82 2.19
C ILE A 47 -1.27 -4.54 1.39
N VAL A 48 -0.60 -3.44 1.75
CA VAL A 48 -0.72 -2.18 1.01
C VAL A 48 -0.24 -2.34 -0.43
N TYR A 49 0.86 -3.05 -0.68
CA TYR A 49 1.29 -3.35 -2.05
C TYR A 49 0.24 -4.15 -2.85
N SER A 50 -0.42 -5.12 -2.22
CA SER A 50 -1.54 -5.83 -2.86
C SER A 50 -2.69 -4.88 -3.17
N MET A 51 -3.04 -3.97 -2.26
CA MET A 51 -4.06 -2.95 -2.51
C MET A 51 -3.70 -2.04 -3.70
N VAL A 52 -2.42 -1.66 -3.86
CA VAL A 52 -1.96 -0.89 -5.04
C VAL A 52 -2.30 -1.64 -6.33
N LYS A 53 -1.99 -2.93 -6.40
CA LYS A 53 -2.26 -3.75 -7.59
C LYS A 53 -3.75 -3.90 -7.88
N GLU A 54 -4.56 -4.15 -6.86
CA GLU A 54 -6.01 -4.27 -7.04
C GLU A 54 -6.63 -2.94 -7.49
N ASN A 55 -6.23 -1.81 -6.90
CA ASN A 55 -6.74 -0.50 -7.33
C ASN A 55 -6.28 -0.12 -8.75
N ALA A 56 -5.06 -0.50 -9.15
CA ALA A 56 -4.60 -0.33 -10.52
C ALA A 56 -5.45 -1.15 -11.50
N LYS A 57 -5.74 -2.41 -11.14
CA LYS A 57 -6.59 -3.30 -11.93
C LYS A 57 -8.01 -2.75 -12.06
N GLU A 58 -8.63 -2.34 -10.95
CA GLU A 58 -9.97 -1.73 -10.94
C GLU A 58 -10.04 -0.48 -11.82
N LEU A 59 -9.04 0.40 -11.75
CA LEU A 59 -8.94 1.57 -12.61
C LEU A 59 -8.87 1.20 -14.09
N LEU A 60 -8.01 0.24 -14.44
CA LEU A 60 -7.84 -0.20 -15.83
C LEU A 60 -9.10 -0.91 -16.36
N GLU A 61 -9.72 -1.75 -15.55
CA GLU A 61 -10.98 -2.41 -15.90
C GLU A 61 -12.11 -1.41 -16.09
N TYR A 62 -12.19 -0.37 -15.25
CA TYR A 62 -13.19 0.68 -15.40
C TYR A 62 -12.96 1.49 -16.68
N ILE A 63 -11.72 1.94 -16.92
CA ILE A 63 -11.36 2.69 -18.13
C ILE A 63 -11.61 1.87 -19.40
N GLY A 64 -11.36 0.56 -19.37
CA GLY A 64 -11.60 -0.35 -20.49
C GLY A 64 -13.07 -0.61 -20.81
N LYS A 65 -14.01 -0.25 -19.93
CA LYS A 65 -15.47 -0.47 -20.08
C LYS A 65 -16.25 0.83 -20.25
N LEU A 66 -15.57 1.95 -20.46
CA LEU A 66 -16.23 3.22 -20.72
C LEU A 66 -16.93 3.11 -22.08
N ASN A 67 -18.27 2.99 -22.12
CA ASN A 67 -19.04 2.85 -23.36
C ASN A 67 -20.13 3.91 -23.37
N ASP A 68 -20.13 4.88 -24.30
CA ASP A 68 -21.18 5.91 -24.53
C ASP A 68 -21.91 6.43 -23.27
N GLN A 69 -21.22 6.45 -22.11
CA GLN A 69 -21.82 6.85 -20.84
C GLN A 69 -21.84 8.37 -20.77
N GLU A 70 -22.76 8.92 -19.98
CA GLU A 70 -22.76 10.36 -19.71
C GLU A 70 -21.40 10.79 -19.15
N GLN A 71 -20.84 11.86 -19.74
CA GLN A 71 -19.50 12.37 -19.43
C GLN A 71 -19.32 12.70 -17.94
N SER A 72 -20.38 13.11 -17.25
CA SER A 72 -20.42 13.39 -15.81
C SER A 72 -20.14 12.15 -14.97
N GLU A 73 -20.79 11.02 -15.28
CA GLU A 73 -20.62 9.76 -14.57
C GLU A 73 -19.21 9.18 -14.82
N VAL A 74 -18.75 9.23 -16.07
CA VAL A 74 -17.39 8.83 -16.44
C VAL A 74 -16.35 9.63 -15.64
N ASN A 75 -16.52 10.96 -15.58
CA ASN A 75 -15.60 11.82 -14.83
C ASN A 75 -15.58 11.47 -13.34
N TYR A 76 -16.75 11.28 -12.72
CA TYR A 76 -16.84 10.97 -11.30
C TYR A 76 -16.15 9.64 -10.96
N GLN A 77 -16.51 8.58 -11.68
CA GLN A 77 -16.02 7.23 -11.42
C GLN A 77 -14.53 7.11 -11.75
N SER A 78 -14.08 7.65 -12.89
CA SER A 78 -12.66 7.61 -13.27
C SER A 78 -11.79 8.34 -12.24
N ASN A 79 -12.24 9.51 -11.75
CA ASN A 79 -11.52 10.20 -10.69
C ASN A 79 -11.50 9.39 -9.39
N ARG A 80 -12.61 8.75 -9.00
CA ARG A 80 -12.64 7.92 -7.78
C ARG A 80 -11.62 6.78 -7.84
N TYR A 81 -11.60 6.02 -8.94
CA TYR A 81 -10.63 4.93 -9.10
C TYR A 81 -9.19 5.43 -9.17
N LEU A 82 -8.94 6.53 -9.91
CA LEU A 82 -7.61 7.12 -10.00
C LEU A 82 -7.11 7.61 -8.63
N LEU A 83 -7.95 8.30 -7.87
CA LEU A 83 -7.61 8.78 -6.54
C LEU A 83 -7.28 7.62 -5.59
N ASN A 84 -8.07 6.56 -5.61
CA ASN A 84 -7.81 5.38 -4.76
C ASN A 84 -6.46 4.74 -5.12
N TYR A 85 -6.17 4.58 -6.42
CA TYR A 85 -4.87 4.07 -6.87
C TYR A 85 -3.70 4.96 -6.43
N LEU A 86 -3.80 6.27 -6.65
CA LEU A 86 -2.75 7.23 -6.25
C LEU A 86 -2.54 7.25 -4.73
N ALA A 87 -3.62 7.17 -3.95
CA ALA A 87 -3.57 7.12 -2.49
C ALA A 87 -2.87 5.84 -2.00
N MET A 88 -3.21 4.68 -2.55
CA MET A 88 -2.57 3.42 -2.17
C MET A 88 -1.11 3.36 -2.59
N ALA A 89 -0.77 3.86 -3.79
CA ALA A 89 0.61 3.92 -4.25
C ALA A 89 1.46 4.80 -3.33
N ARG A 90 0.92 5.96 -2.90
CA ARG A 90 1.59 6.83 -1.93
C ARG A 90 1.76 6.15 -0.57
N LEU A 91 0.70 5.54 -0.05
CA LEU A 91 0.74 4.85 1.24
C LEU A 91 1.78 3.73 1.25
N PHE A 92 1.93 2.99 0.14
CA PHE A 92 2.96 1.97 0.00
C PHE A 92 4.37 2.56 0.15
N ILE A 93 4.67 3.63 -0.60
CA ILE A 93 5.98 4.31 -0.55
C ILE A 93 6.24 4.86 0.85
N ASP A 94 5.26 5.52 1.47
CA ASP A 94 5.37 6.08 2.82
C ASP A 94 5.64 4.98 3.85
N ARG A 95 4.97 3.83 3.74
CA ARG A 95 5.15 2.70 4.66
C ARG A 95 6.53 2.06 4.54
N VAL A 96 7.05 1.97 3.31
CA VAL A 96 8.43 1.50 3.09
C VAL A 96 9.42 2.49 3.70
N GLU A 97 9.22 3.80 3.48
CA GLU A 97 10.08 4.84 4.06
C GLU A 97 10.07 4.80 5.59
N GLU A 98 8.89 4.70 6.20
CA GLU A 98 8.70 4.60 7.66
C GLU A 98 9.43 3.38 8.23
N ASN A 99 9.24 2.20 7.64
CA ASN A 99 9.92 0.98 8.08
C ASN A 99 11.45 1.12 8.02
N ILE A 100 11.99 1.79 7.00
CA ILE A 100 13.43 2.04 6.90
C ILE A 100 13.86 3.05 7.98
N ALA A 101 13.14 4.17 8.13
CA ALA A 101 13.49 5.23 9.08
C ALA A 101 13.40 4.80 10.56
N GLU A 102 12.57 3.80 10.89
CA GLU A 102 12.49 3.23 12.24
C GLU A 102 13.68 2.32 12.58
N ASN A 103 14.28 1.68 11.59
CA ASN A 103 15.40 0.73 11.80
C ASN A 103 16.77 1.36 11.52
N TYR A 104 16.79 2.46 10.75
CA TYR A 104 18.00 3.10 10.28
C TYR A 104 17.91 4.62 10.38
N THR A 105 19.04 5.27 10.65
CA THR A 105 19.09 6.74 10.67
C THR A 105 18.98 7.32 9.26
N LYS A 106 18.64 8.61 9.14
CA LYS A 106 18.55 9.28 7.82
C LYS A 106 19.89 9.35 7.06
N ASN A 107 21.02 9.15 7.74
CA ASN A 107 22.35 9.11 7.14
C ASN A 107 22.82 7.69 6.83
N SER A 108 22.01 6.67 7.11
CA SER A 108 22.30 5.28 6.78
C SER A 108 22.34 5.05 5.26
N VAL A 109 23.08 4.03 4.85
CA VAL A 109 23.16 3.63 3.43
C VAL A 109 21.78 3.20 2.93
N GLU A 110 21.00 2.51 3.76
CA GLU A 110 19.66 2.02 3.47
C GLU A 110 18.69 3.17 3.18
N TYR A 111 18.62 4.17 4.06
CA TYR A 111 17.73 5.32 3.88
C TYR A 111 18.16 6.16 2.66
N ILE A 112 19.46 6.43 2.50
CA ILE A 112 19.99 7.17 1.36
C ILE A 112 19.69 6.43 0.04
N ASN A 113 19.90 5.12 -0.01
CA ASN A 113 19.60 4.32 -1.19
C ASN A 113 18.12 4.34 -1.54
N PHE A 114 17.22 4.25 -0.56
CA PHE A 114 15.78 4.37 -0.79
C PHE A 114 15.38 5.73 -1.39
N LYS A 115 15.92 6.83 -0.86
CA LYS A 115 15.66 8.16 -1.43
C LYS A 115 16.22 8.30 -2.85
N LYS A 116 17.41 7.75 -3.12
CA LYS A 116 18.00 7.72 -4.47
C LYS A 116 17.14 6.90 -5.44
N LEU A 117 16.66 5.73 -5.04
CA LEU A 117 15.79 4.90 -5.88
C LEU A 117 14.51 5.65 -6.27
N THR A 118 13.81 6.23 -5.29
CA THR A 118 12.57 6.99 -5.57
C THR A 118 12.80 8.24 -6.41
N SER A 119 13.92 8.96 -6.19
CA SER A 119 14.32 10.08 -7.05
C SER A 119 14.63 9.63 -8.48
N ASN A 120 15.42 8.56 -8.64
CA ASN A 120 15.77 8.04 -9.94
C ASN A 120 14.53 7.61 -10.73
N GLU A 121 13.57 6.94 -10.11
CA GLU A 121 12.29 6.58 -10.76
C GLU A 121 11.52 7.81 -11.23
N TYR A 122 11.51 8.90 -10.44
CA TYR A 122 10.90 10.17 -10.86
C TYR A 122 11.59 10.76 -12.09
N ASP A 123 12.91 10.69 -12.14
CA ASP A 123 13.69 11.26 -13.24
C ASP A 123 13.60 10.39 -14.51
N SER A 124 13.73 9.06 -14.37
CA SER A 124 13.85 8.12 -15.49
C SER A 124 12.53 7.58 -16.01
N SER A 125 11.46 7.53 -15.20
CA SER A 125 10.18 6.95 -15.60
C SER A 125 9.12 8.03 -15.80
N PHE A 126 8.72 8.25 -17.05
CA PHE A 126 7.61 9.14 -17.39
C PHE A 126 6.34 8.78 -16.62
N THR A 127 5.99 7.50 -16.57
CA THR A 127 4.78 7.02 -15.89
C THR A 127 4.84 7.30 -14.39
N TYR A 128 5.98 7.04 -13.75
CA TYR A 128 6.15 7.34 -12.33
C TYR A 128 5.98 8.84 -12.07
N ARG A 129 6.67 9.69 -12.84
CA ARG A 129 6.58 11.14 -12.74
C ARG A 129 5.17 11.66 -12.95
N LEU A 130 4.47 11.16 -13.98
CA LEU A 130 3.08 11.51 -14.26
C LEU A 130 2.18 11.19 -13.05
N LEU A 131 2.28 9.99 -12.48
CA LEU A 131 1.49 9.59 -11.32
C LEU A 131 1.82 10.44 -10.08
N TRP A 132 3.10 10.77 -9.88
CA TRP A 132 3.53 11.65 -8.81
C TRP A 132 2.93 13.06 -8.95
N ASP A 133 3.02 13.66 -10.14
CA ASP A 133 2.48 14.98 -10.43
C ASP A 133 0.95 14.99 -10.29
N LEU A 134 0.26 13.95 -10.80
CA LEU A 134 -1.19 13.80 -10.65
C LEU A 134 -1.58 13.70 -9.18
N ARG A 135 -0.86 12.92 -8.37
CA ARG A 135 -1.08 12.83 -6.92
C ARG A 135 -0.89 14.18 -6.24
N ASN A 136 0.14 14.94 -6.59
CA ASN A 136 0.33 16.27 -6.00
C ASN A 136 -0.76 17.24 -6.43
N TYR A 137 -1.18 17.17 -7.70
CA TYR A 137 -2.31 17.95 -8.20
C TYR A 137 -3.60 17.63 -7.45
N THR A 138 -3.91 16.35 -7.26
CA THR A 138 -5.15 15.92 -6.60
C THR A 138 -5.24 16.31 -5.15
N GLN A 139 -4.11 16.29 -4.43
CA GLN A 139 -4.07 16.62 -3.01
C GLN A 139 -4.14 18.12 -2.73
N HIS A 140 -3.64 18.95 -3.63
CA HIS A 140 -3.48 20.38 -3.37
C HIS A 140 -4.37 21.28 -4.22
N TYR A 141 -4.95 20.77 -5.32
CA TYR A 141 -5.65 21.62 -6.30
C TYR A 141 -7.05 21.10 -6.65
N ALA A 142 -7.16 20.02 -7.43
CA ALA A 142 -8.45 19.57 -7.95
C ALA A 142 -8.45 18.12 -8.45
N LEU A 143 -9.62 17.62 -8.84
CA LEU A 143 -9.76 16.35 -9.54
C LEU A 143 -9.04 16.40 -10.91
N PRO A 144 -8.27 15.37 -11.29
CA PRO A 144 -7.42 15.41 -12.48
C PRO A 144 -8.16 15.11 -13.78
N ILE A 145 -9.16 14.21 -13.80
CA ILE A 145 -9.83 13.79 -15.04
C ILE A 145 -11.05 14.69 -15.30
N HIS A 146 -11.14 15.26 -16.50
CA HIS A 146 -12.20 16.22 -16.85
C HIS A 146 -13.02 15.83 -18.09
N ARG A 147 -12.44 15.05 -18.98
CA ARG A 147 -13.09 14.64 -20.22
C ARG A 147 -12.55 13.30 -20.68
N TYR A 148 -13.44 12.55 -21.32
CA TYR A 148 -13.14 11.29 -21.96
C TYR A 148 -13.63 11.34 -23.41
N LYS A 149 -12.89 10.75 -24.34
CA LYS A 149 -13.34 10.57 -25.72
C LYS A 149 -12.92 9.21 -26.23
N GLN A 150 -13.87 8.46 -26.77
CA GLN A 150 -13.58 7.30 -27.61
C GLN A 150 -13.82 7.63 -29.07
N PHE A 151 -13.02 7.02 -29.92
CA PHE A 151 -13.21 7.05 -31.36
C PHE A 151 -12.55 5.82 -31.98
N ILE A 152 -13.04 5.43 -33.14
CA ILE A 152 -12.41 4.41 -33.98
C ILE A 152 -11.58 5.16 -35.03
N ASP A 153 -10.34 4.75 -35.26
CA ASP A 153 -9.52 5.35 -36.32
C ASP A 153 -9.81 4.72 -37.70
N GLU A 154 -9.15 5.22 -38.74
CA GLU A 154 -9.30 4.73 -40.11
C GLU A 154 -8.86 3.25 -40.29
N GLU A 155 -8.13 2.70 -39.32
CA GLU A 155 -7.68 1.30 -39.30
C GLU A 155 -8.59 0.41 -38.41
N GLU A 156 -9.79 0.87 -38.07
CA GLU A 156 -10.75 0.17 -37.18
C GLU A 156 -10.20 -0.09 -35.76
N LYS A 157 -9.22 0.70 -35.29
CA LYS A 157 -8.71 0.59 -33.93
C LYS A 157 -9.51 1.47 -32.98
N HIS A 158 -9.90 0.92 -31.84
CA HIS A 158 -10.55 1.66 -30.78
C HIS A 158 -9.53 2.48 -29.98
N HIS A 159 -9.72 3.79 -29.95
CA HIS A 159 -8.91 4.72 -29.17
C HIS A 159 -9.69 5.28 -27.99
N SER A 160 -8.99 5.45 -26.86
CA SER A 160 -9.49 6.12 -25.66
C SER A 160 -8.58 7.30 -25.32
N LYS A 161 -9.15 8.50 -25.29
CA LYS A 161 -8.46 9.74 -24.87
C LYS A 161 -9.02 10.21 -23.55
N ILE A 162 -8.16 10.28 -22.53
CA ILE A 162 -8.48 10.85 -21.22
C ILE A 162 -7.77 12.20 -21.13
N TYR A 163 -8.53 13.27 -20.87
CA TYR A 163 -7.99 14.61 -20.70
C TYR A 163 -7.81 14.88 -19.21
N MET A 164 -6.57 15.13 -18.82
CA MET A 164 -6.17 15.31 -17.43
C MET A 164 -5.52 16.67 -17.20
N SER A 165 -5.83 17.29 -16.07
CA SER A 165 -5.08 18.43 -15.55
C SER A 165 -4.00 17.96 -14.59
N ARG A 166 -2.85 18.61 -14.66
CA ARG A 166 -1.78 18.52 -13.66
C ARG A 166 -1.11 19.88 -13.53
N HIS A 167 -0.55 20.16 -12.36
CA HIS A 167 0.30 21.33 -12.17
C HIS A 167 1.74 20.96 -12.59
N PHE A 168 2.36 21.79 -13.43
CA PHE A 168 3.79 21.73 -13.66
C PHE A 168 4.43 22.84 -12.84
N ASN A 169 5.36 22.47 -11.95
CA ASN A 169 6.30 23.41 -11.37
C ASN A 169 7.50 23.56 -12.31
#